data_AF-A0A0D0UVU0-F1
#
_entry.id   AF-A0A0D0UVU0-F1
#
_cell.length_a   1.000
_cell.length_b   1.000
_cell.length_c   1.000
_cell.angle_alpha   90.00
_cell.angle_beta   90.00
_cell.angle_gamma   90.00
#
_symmetry.space_group_name_H-M   'P 1'
#
loop_
_entity.id
_entity.type
_entity.pdbx_description
1 polymer ?
#
loop_
_entity_poly.entity_id
_entity_poly.type
_entity_poly.pdbx_seq_one_letter_code
_entity_poly.pdbx_strand_id
1 'polypeptide(L)'
;MEQLGALNPRLLANDVESDELCLEVASNFEGIARYLAGHLNERTDILELEEAEEFFQGLGQVWTSLATSFDPSAKDMSRYASEDSRIQLALGLAKMERNLVAGLLPFQSEAFKHEPEIRRFIFNITTFVRIEDSRFFAIQAIATQLLSNVLAPVNPSEAATRHADAALKIYMSGNREDDIIIRLLDSRDPKTNHATLHLLNNLTRNSLTRLEMLLTPTGIRWLAQLLGRMDEWLDKEDNCFDLTASVFTSIISFSLHPRLVQLLSEPSEPITPSQTVLLKILDSTLSSLPASSPSPPVENYPNTFLHPLFNSLIQSSLPSLTQKADDPRLPKYLEGLVLVSEALGTIGLRVQERIDKATAPGADREDVELQMQGGEEQLVKVIKEPRSGIVRPLIDMLRALNDYFPRTNPRNPSPATTTTAVPPELKPFSNLKRDLVRLLGVLTFSDTRVGDQVRDCEGVQLVLSLTEIDEDNPFLREHALFCVRNLMLNNSANQAIIKEMDPIGVLSETGELLPVPEKMKKKGIGATITEEK
;
A
#
# COMPACT_ATOMS: atom_id res chain seq x y z
N MET A 1 -31.07 -12.52 32.44
CA MET A 1 -32.45 -12.45 31.93
C MET A 1 -33.24 -11.30 32.55
N GLU A 2 -33.50 -11.24 33.86
CA GLU A 2 -34.39 -10.19 34.44
C GLU A 2 -33.91 -8.73 34.24
N GLN A 3 -32.60 -8.46 34.11
CA GLN A 3 -32.09 -7.09 34.06
C GLN A 3 -32.31 -6.33 32.74
N LEU A 4 -32.29 -6.99 31.58
CA LEU A 4 -32.57 -6.31 30.29
C LEU A 4 -34.07 -6.14 30.07
N GLY A 5 -34.88 -7.17 30.38
CA GLY A 5 -36.34 -7.10 30.27
C GLY A 5 -37.01 -6.16 31.28
N ALA A 6 -36.33 -5.82 32.39
CA ALA A 6 -36.81 -4.80 33.34
C ALA A 6 -36.31 -3.37 33.02
N LEU A 7 -35.38 -3.22 32.07
CA LEU A 7 -34.85 -1.93 31.69
C LEU A 7 -35.83 -1.23 30.74
N ASN A 8 -36.28 -0.03 31.10
CA ASN A 8 -37.06 0.82 30.21
C ASN A 8 -36.24 2.07 29.82
N PRO A 9 -35.57 2.06 28.65
CA PRO A 9 -34.70 3.17 28.25
C PRO A 9 -35.40 4.52 28.11
N ARG A 10 -36.73 4.55 27.88
CA ARG A 10 -37.48 5.82 27.77
C ARG A 10 -37.48 6.63 29.06
N LEU A 11 -37.30 5.96 30.21
CA LEU A 11 -37.23 6.65 31.51
C LEU A 11 -35.84 7.27 31.77
N LEU A 12 -34.83 6.90 30.97
CA LEU A 12 -33.43 7.23 31.22
C LEU A 12 -32.96 8.50 30.50
N ALA A 13 -33.79 9.09 29.63
CA ALA A 13 -33.39 10.22 28.80
C ALA A 13 -33.01 11.48 29.60
N ASN A 14 -33.53 11.62 30.83
CA ASN A 14 -33.24 12.74 31.73
C ASN A 14 -32.08 12.48 32.69
N ASP A 15 -31.52 11.26 32.72
CA ASP A 15 -30.50 10.88 33.69
C ASP A 15 -29.18 11.64 33.50
N VAL A 16 -28.98 12.23 32.32
CA VAL A 16 -27.86 13.12 32.01
C VAL A 16 -27.80 14.39 32.88
N GLU A 17 -28.84 14.69 33.66
CA GLU A 17 -28.94 15.87 34.53
C GLU A 17 -28.49 15.60 35.99
N SER A 18 -28.30 14.34 36.39
CA SER A 18 -27.88 13.96 37.75
C SER A 18 -26.66 13.05 37.74
N ASP A 19 -25.60 13.42 38.48
CA ASP A 19 -24.40 12.58 38.61
C ASP A 19 -24.72 11.20 39.21
N GLU A 20 -25.60 11.14 40.21
CA GLU A 20 -26.01 9.88 40.85
C GLU A 20 -26.72 8.95 39.86
N LEU A 21 -27.69 9.49 39.11
CA LEU A 21 -28.44 8.71 38.11
C LEU A 21 -27.54 8.27 36.95
N CYS A 22 -26.67 9.16 36.46
CA CYS A 22 -25.68 8.80 35.44
C CYS A 22 -24.84 7.59 35.85
N LEU A 23 -24.32 7.58 37.08
CA LEU A 23 -23.43 6.52 37.57
C LEU A 23 -24.19 5.23 37.88
N GLU A 24 -25.40 5.31 38.44
CA GLU A 24 -26.25 4.16 38.70
C GLU A 24 -26.60 3.43 37.38
N VAL A 25 -27.06 4.20 36.38
CA VAL A 25 -27.47 3.66 35.09
C VAL A 25 -26.28 3.18 34.28
N ALA A 26 -25.13 3.87 34.34
CA ALA A 26 -23.87 3.39 33.77
C ALA A 26 -23.50 2.00 34.31
N SER A 27 -23.58 1.80 35.63
CA SER A 27 -23.29 0.53 36.28
C SER A 27 -24.26 -0.58 35.83
N ASN A 28 -25.55 -0.25 35.69
CA ASN A 28 -26.54 -1.19 35.18
C ASN A 28 -26.23 -1.61 33.74
N PHE A 29 -26.00 -0.64 32.84
CA PHE A 29 -25.59 -0.92 31.46
C PHE A 29 -24.33 -1.75 31.37
N GLU A 30 -23.33 -1.51 32.23
CA GLU A 30 -22.10 -2.30 32.25
C GLU A 30 -22.33 -3.74 32.74
N GLY A 31 -23.22 -3.94 33.71
CA GLY A 31 -23.66 -5.26 34.15
C GLY A 31 -24.32 -6.05 33.00
N ILE A 32 -25.25 -5.40 32.30
CA ILE A 32 -25.92 -5.98 31.13
C ILE A 32 -24.93 -6.26 30.00
N ALA A 33 -24.03 -5.32 29.69
CA ALA A 33 -23.01 -5.49 28.65
C ALA A 33 -22.12 -6.71 28.93
N ARG A 34 -21.70 -6.91 30.19
CA ARG A 34 -20.92 -8.09 30.61
C ARG A 34 -21.71 -9.39 30.46
N TYR A 35 -22.99 -9.38 30.80
CA TYR A 35 -23.85 -10.54 30.60
C TYR A 35 -24.01 -10.87 29.10
N LEU A 36 -24.34 -9.88 28.27
CA LEU A 36 -24.51 -10.05 26.82
C LEU A 36 -23.24 -10.58 26.13
N ALA A 37 -22.06 -10.19 26.59
CA ALA A 37 -20.79 -10.67 26.05
C ALA A 37 -20.63 -12.20 26.15
N GLY A 38 -21.23 -12.84 27.17
CA GLY A 38 -21.25 -14.29 27.34
C GLY A 38 -22.43 -15.01 26.67
N HIS A 39 -23.44 -14.27 26.20
CA HIS A 39 -24.73 -14.83 25.75
C HIS A 39 -25.16 -14.24 24.39
N LEU A 40 -24.22 -14.05 23.48
CA LEU A 40 -24.49 -13.44 22.16
C LEU A 40 -25.51 -14.23 21.31
N ASN A 41 -25.68 -15.53 21.54
CA ASN A 41 -26.64 -16.34 20.80
C ASN A 41 -28.07 -16.30 21.38
N GLU A 42 -28.23 -15.78 22.60
CA GLU A 42 -29.52 -15.76 23.34
C GLU A 42 -30.16 -14.36 23.33
N ARG A 43 -29.59 -13.42 22.58
CA ARG A 43 -30.02 -12.00 22.61
C ARG A 43 -31.48 -11.79 22.22
N THR A 44 -31.98 -12.58 21.27
CA THR A 44 -33.39 -12.56 20.85
C THR A 44 -34.32 -13.23 21.85
N ASP A 45 -33.79 -14.04 22.76
CA ASP A 45 -34.55 -14.64 23.87
C ASP A 45 -34.60 -13.69 25.08
N ILE A 46 -33.63 -12.76 25.17
CA ILE A 46 -33.56 -11.76 26.24
C ILE A 46 -34.35 -10.49 25.89
N LEU A 47 -34.33 -10.06 24.63
CA LEU A 47 -35.15 -8.97 24.09
C LEU A 47 -35.92 -9.52 22.90
N GLU A 48 -37.22 -9.71 23.06
CA GLU A 48 -38.06 -10.24 21.99
C GLU A 48 -38.11 -9.26 20.81
N LEU A 49 -38.22 -9.79 19.58
CA LEU A 49 -38.23 -8.96 18.37
C LEU A 49 -39.41 -7.97 18.34
N GLU A 50 -40.53 -8.31 18.97
CA GLU A 50 -41.72 -7.47 19.06
C GLU A 50 -41.51 -6.25 19.98
N GLU A 51 -40.64 -6.38 20.99
CA GLU A 51 -40.31 -5.32 21.95
C GLU A 51 -39.10 -4.48 21.51
N ALA A 52 -38.32 -4.98 20.55
CA ALA A 52 -37.08 -4.36 20.12
C ALA A 52 -37.26 -2.92 19.62
N GLU A 53 -38.30 -2.64 18.82
CA GLU A 53 -38.55 -1.30 18.28
C GLU A 53 -38.72 -0.25 19.40
N GLU A 54 -39.57 -0.55 20.38
CA GLU A 54 -39.80 0.36 21.52
C GLU A 54 -38.55 0.53 22.39
N PHE A 55 -37.81 -0.56 22.60
CA PHE A 55 -36.57 -0.54 23.36
C PHE A 55 -35.50 0.34 22.70
N PHE A 56 -35.20 0.13 21.41
CA PHE A 56 -34.23 0.92 20.67
C PHE A 56 -34.68 2.37 20.47
N GLN A 57 -35.98 2.63 20.32
CA GLN A 57 -36.49 4.00 20.33
C GLN A 57 -36.16 4.73 21.63
N GLY A 58 -36.27 4.04 22.78
CA GLY A 58 -35.85 4.59 24.07
C GLY A 58 -34.33 4.83 24.13
N LEU A 59 -33.50 3.91 23.62
CA LEU A 59 -32.05 4.12 23.53
C LEU A 59 -31.70 5.34 22.66
N GLY A 60 -32.41 5.54 21.55
CA GLY A 60 -32.25 6.70 20.69
C GLY A 60 -32.51 8.03 21.42
N GLN A 61 -33.48 8.06 22.35
CA GLN A 61 -33.73 9.24 23.19
C GLN A 61 -32.56 9.50 24.16
N VAL A 62 -31.99 8.44 24.76
CA VAL A 62 -30.80 8.58 25.62
C VAL A 62 -29.61 9.09 24.82
N TRP A 63 -29.37 8.56 23.60
CA TRP A 63 -28.34 9.06 22.70
C TRP A 63 -28.55 10.51 22.30
N THR A 64 -29.80 10.92 22.05
CA THR A 64 -30.14 12.32 21.75
C THR A 64 -29.78 13.24 22.92
N SER A 65 -30.13 12.84 24.15
CA SER A 65 -29.79 13.58 25.37
C SER A 65 -28.28 13.65 25.59
N LEU A 66 -27.56 12.53 25.40
CA LEU A 66 -26.10 12.48 25.49
C LEU A 66 -25.45 13.39 24.45
N ALA A 67 -25.78 13.24 23.16
CA ALA A 67 -25.24 14.06 22.08
C ALA A 67 -25.43 15.56 22.36
N THR A 68 -26.63 15.95 22.79
CA THR A 68 -26.95 17.35 23.15
C THR A 68 -26.14 17.81 24.36
N SER A 69 -25.99 16.98 25.39
CA SER A 69 -25.21 17.32 26.58
C SER A 69 -23.71 17.48 26.29
N PHE A 70 -23.18 16.94 25.19
CA PHE A 70 -21.77 17.11 24.82
C PHE A 70 -21.54 18.19 23.76
N ASP A 71 -22.59 18.86 23.27
CA ASP A 71 -22.48 19.90 22.26
C ASP A 71 -21.54 21.03 22.73
N PRO A 72 -20.39 21.23 22.05
CA PRO A 72 -19.43 22.25 22.45
C PRO A 72 -19.92 23.70 22.20
N SER A 73 -21.02 23.87 21.46
CA SER A 73 -21.63 25.17 21.17
C SER A 73 -22.73 25.56 22.15
N ALA A 74 -23.13 24.64 23.05
CA ALA A 74 -24.19 24.89 24.00
C ALA A 74 -23.79 25.99 25.01
N LYS A 75 -24.69 26.97 25.18
CA LYS A 75 -24.45 28.16 26.01
C LYS A 75 -24.66 27.92 27.51
N ASP A 76 -25.48 26.93 27.85
CA ASP A 76 -25.79 26.57 29.23
C ASP A 76 -25.67 25.06 29.41
N MET A 77 -24.72 24.68 30.25
CA MET A 77 -24.40 23.30 30.60
C MET A 77 -24.66 23.01 32.09
N SER A 78 -25.15 24.01 32.84
CA SER A 78 -25.32 23.93 34.31
C SER A 78 -26.36 22.91 34.74
N ARG A 79 -27.31 22.61 33.87
CA ARG A 79 -28.34 21.59 34.10
C ARG A 79 -27.85 20.15 33.97
N TYR A 80 -26.69 19.93 33.33
CA TYR A 80 -26.18 18.59 33.09
C TYR A 80 -25.29 18.13 34.24
N ALA A 81 -25.25 16.82 34.47
CA ALA A 81 -24.28 16.17 35.33
C ALA A 81 -22.84 16.47 34.88
N SER A 82 -21.87 16.16 35.74
CA SER A 82 -20.46 16.31 35.39
C SER A 82 -20.10 15.56 34.10
N GLU A 83 -19.12 16.08 33.37
CA GLU A 83 -18.67 15.48 32.10
C GLU A 83 -18.22 14.03 32.31
N ASP A 84 -17.54 13.74 33.42
CA ASP A 84 -17.06 12.40 33.75
C ASP A 84 -18.22 11.41 33.99
N SER A 85 -19.26 11.79 34.76
CA SER A 85 -20.44 10.95 34.96
C SER A 85 -21.17 10.65 33.65
N ARG A 86 -21.29 11.65 32.78
CA ARG A 86 -21.94 11.48 31.46
C ARG A 86 -21.08 10.63 30.51
N ILE A 87 -19.75 10.70 30.60
CA ILE A 87 -18.84 9.79 29.89
C ILE A 87 -19.08 8.35 30.35
N GLN A 88 -19.21 8.09 31.66
CA GLN A 88 -19.48 6.74 32.17
C GLN A 88 -20.85 6.21 31.70
N LEU A 89 -21.89 7.06 31.72
CA LEU A 89 -23.21 6.71 31.19
C LEU A 89 -23.14 6.32 29.71
N ALA A 90 -22.52 7.17 28.89
CA ALA A 90 -22.33 6.90 27.46
C ALA A 90 -21.51 5.63 27.21
N LEU A 91 -20.48 5.39 28.03
CA LEU A 91 -19.63 4.20 27.91
C LEU A 91 -20.38 2.93 28.27
N GLY A 92 -21.17 2.93 29.33
CA GLY A 92 -22.05 1.82 29.70
C GLY A 92 -23.03 1.51 28.58
N LEU A 93 -23.76 2.53 28.12
CA LEU A 93 -24.73 2.43 27.02
C LEU A 93 -24.09 1.86 25.75
N ALA A 94 -22.96 2.44 25.32
CA ALA A 94 -22.27 2.00 24.11
C ALA A 94 -21.79 0.55 24.20
N LYS A 95 -21.25 0.12 25.35
CA LYS A 95 -20.84 -1.28 25.57
C LYS A 95 -22.02 -2.23 25.47
N MET A 96 -23.14 -1.89 26.10
CA MET A 96 -24.36 -2.72 26.10
C MET A 96 -24.90 -2.85 24.69
N GLU A 97 -25.17 -1.72 24.04
CA GLU A 97 -25.80 -1.71 22.71
C GLU A 97 -24.91 -2.34 21.65
N ARG A 98 -23.58 -2.11 21.70
CA ARG A 98 -22.62 -2.74 20.80
C ARG A 98 -22.71 -4.27 20.85
N ASN A 99 -22.85 -4.82 22.05
CA ASN A 99 -23.00 -6.27 22.24
C ASN A 99 -24.39 -6.75 21.82
N LEU A 100 -25.42 -5.93 22.01
CA LEU A 100 -26.79 -6.27 21.62
C LEU A 100 -26.92 -6.41 20.10
N VAL A 101 -26.38 -5.48 19.32
CA VAL A 101 -26.60 -5.43 17.85
C VAL A 101 -25.68 -6.33 17.04
N ALA A 102 -24.55 -6.79 17.59
CA ALA A 102 -23.48 -7.47 16.85
C ALA A 102 -23.98 -8.67 16.01
N GLY A 103 -23.96 -8.57 14.68
CA GLY A 103 -24.32 -9.68 13.80
C GLY A 103 -25.83 -9.98 13.69
N LEU A 104 -26.70 -9.12 14.22
CA LEU A 104 -28.16 -9.34 14.24
C LEU A 104 -28.90 -8.26 13.46
N LEU A 105 -29.27 -8.56 12.21
CA LEU A 105 -29.90 -7.59 11.31
C LEU A 105 -31.17 -6.92 11.88
N PRO A 106 -32.10 -7.60 12.57
CA PRO A 106 -33.27 -6.94 13.15
C PRO A 106 -32.87 -5.84 14.14
N PHE A 107 -31.93 -6.12 15.04
CA PHE A 107 -31.45 -5.16 16.03
C PHE A 107 -30.58 -4.07 15.41
N GLN A 108 -29.76 -4.40 14.41
CA GLN A 108 -29.04 -3.39 13.62
C GLN A 108 -30.00 -2.42 12.92
N SER A 109 -31.12 -2.91 12.38
CA SER A 109 -32.11 -2.08 11.68
C SER A 109 -32.79 -1.10 12.63
N GLU A 110 -33.11 -1.55 13.84
CA GLU A 110 -33.66 -0.67 14.88
C GLU A 110 -32.61 0.33 15.40
N ALA A 111 -31.39 -0.12 15.68
CA ALA A 111 -30.31 0.76 16.13
C ALA A 111 -29.88 1.80 15.07
N PHE A 112 -29.96 1.44 13.78
CA PHE A 112 -29.64 2.35 12.69
C PHE A 112 -30.56 3.59 12.66
N LYS A 113 -31.80 3.49 13.18
CA LYS A 113 -32.74 4.62 13.26
C LYS A 113 -32.18 5.80 14.09
N HIS A 114 -31.31 5.54 15.07
CA HIS A 114 -30.64 6.57 15.88
C HIS A 114 -29.11 6.63 15.69
N GLU A 115 -28.58 6.01 14.63
CA GLU A 115 -27.18 6.21 14.21
C GLU A 115 -26.80 7.70 14.12
N PRO A 116 -27.64 8.62 13.58
CA PRO A 116 -27.28 10.04 13.50
C PRO A 116 -26.95 10.66 14.86
N GLU A 117 -27.59 10.20 15.93
CA GLU A 117 -27.34 10.68 17.29
C GLU A 117 -26.04 10.13 17.87
N ILE A 118 -25.72 8.86 17.59
CA ILE A 118 -24.42 8.26 17.94
C ILE A 118 -23.29 8.99 17.22
N ARG A 119 -23.46 9.26 15.92
CA ARG A 119 -22.49 10.02 15.13
C ARG A 119 -22.34 11.46 15.62
N ARG A 120 -23.44 12.15 15.92
CA ARG A 120 -23.43 13.50 16.50
C ARG A 120 -22.72 13.51 17.86
N PHE A 121 -22.95 12.49 18.68
CA PHE A 121 -22.23 12.30 19.94
C PHE A 121 -20.72 12.12 19.72
N ILE A 122 -20.30 11.20 18.83
CA ILE A 122 -18.89 11.00 18.45
C ILE A 122 -18.28 12.32 17.95
N PHE A 123 -19.01 13.05 17.12
CA PHE A 123 -18.58 14.36 16.64
C PHE A 123 -18.29 15.30 17.82
N ASN A 124 -19.20 15.39 18.79
CA ASN A 124 -19.07 16.29 19.94
C ASN A 124 -17.92 15.90 20.89
N ILE A 125 -17.70 14.61 21.13
CA ILE A 125 -16.62 14.11 22.02
C ILE A 125 -15.23 14.07 21.36
N THR A 126 -15.13 14.36 20.07
CA THR A 126 -13.86 14.47 19.34
C THR A 126 -13.53 15.93 18.99
N THR A 127 -14.33 16.90 19.45
CA THR A 127 -14.18 18.32 19.08
C THR A 127 -13.14 19.03 19.93
N PHE A 128 -12.35 19.89 19.27
CA PHE A 128 -11.24 20.64 19.87
C PHE A 128 -10.24 19.69 20.53
N VAL A 129 -9.88 19.96 21.78
CA VAL A 129 -8.90 19.17 22.54
C VAL A 129 -9.41 17.80 22.97
N ARG A 130 -10.73 17.52 22.85
CA ARG A 130 -11.32 16.27 23.35
C ARG A 130 -10.85 15.03 22.59
N ILE A 131 -10.45 15.15 21.31
CA ILE A 131 -9.87 14.03 20.55
C ILE A 131 -8.57 13.50 21.17
N GLU A 132 -7.84 14.35 21.89
CA GLU A 132 -6.56 14.02 22.56
C GLU A 132 -6.70 13.89 24.09
N ASP A 133 -7.89 14.10 24.63
CA ASP A 133 -8.13 13.97 26.07
C ASP A 133 -8.38 12.50 26.43
N SER A 134 -7.50 11.95 27.28
CA SER A 134 -7.54 10.55 27.69
C SER A 134 -8.83 10.12 28.37
N ARG A 135 -9.61 11.06 28.93
CA ARG A 135 -10.94 10.78 29.50
C ARG A 135 -11.92 10.26 28.45
N PHE A 136 -11.71 10.63 27.18
CA PHE A 136 -12.60 10.26 26.08
C PHE A 136 -12.15 9.03 25.28
N PHE A 137 -10.89 8.59 25.37
CA PHE A 137 -10.37 7.50 24.53
C PHE A 137 -11.21 6.22 24.61
N ALA A 138 -11.62 5.82 25.82
CA ALA A 138 -12.45 4.64 26.00
C ALA A 138 -13.81 4.76 25.29
N ILE A 139 -14.48 5.91 25.42
CA ILE A 139 -15.79 6.13 24.78
C ILE A 139 -15.65 6.35 23.27
N GLN A 140 -14.60 7.02 22.79
CA GLN A 140 -14.30 7.14 21.36
C GLN A 140 -14.14 5.76 20.70
N ALA A 141 -13.31 4.89 21.27
CA ALA A 141 -13.11 3.55 20.77
C ALA A 141 -14.41 2.71 20.82
N ILE A 142 -15.13 2.69 21.95
CA ILE A 142 -16.32 1.86 22.11
C ILE A 142 -17.50 2.36 21.28
N ALA A 143 -17.72 3.67 21.17
CA ALA A 143 -18.77 4.23 20.30
C ALA A 143 -18.47 3.95 18.82
N THR A 144 -17.19 3.97 18.42
CA THR A 144 -16.79 3.58 17.07
C THR A 144 -17.03 2.09 16.82
N GLN A 145 -16.77 1.22 17.81
CA GLN A 145 -17.10 -0.21 17.73
C GLN A 145 -18.62 -0.45 17.69
N LEU A 146 -19.41 0.35 18.41
CA LEU A 146 -20.86 0.34 18.31
C LEU A 146 -21.30 0.64 16.88
N LEU A 147 -20.84 1.75 16.29
CA LEU A 147 -21.12 2.05 14.88
C LEU A 147 -20.68 0.94 13.94
N SER A 148 -19.50 0.35 14.16
CA SER A 148 -19.04 -0.81 13.38
C SER A 148 -20.05 -1.95 13.46
N ASN A 149 -20.58 -2.27 14.63
CA ASN A 149 -21.55 -3.35 14.77
C ASN A 149 -22.94 -3.00 14.25
N VAL A 150 -23.38 -1.75 14.34
CA VAL A 150 -24.66 -1.28 13.76
C VAL A 150 -24.61 -1.34 12.23
N LEU A 151 -23.48 -0.93 11.64
CA LEU A 151 -23.35 -0.71 10.21
C LEU A 151 -22.78 -1.92 9.44
N ALA A 152 -22.08 -2.83 10.11
CA ALA A 152 -21.45 -3.97 9.45
C ALA A 152 -22.49 -4.86 8.74
N PRO A 153 -22.34 -5.12 7.43
CA PRO A 153 -23.19 -6.07 6.74
C PRO A 153 -23.03 -7.46 7.32
N VAL A 154 -24.14 -8.06 7.78
CA VAL A 154 -24.12 -9.42 8.34
C VAL A 154 -24.05 -10.50 7.27
N ASN A 155 -24.45 -10.17 6.05
CA ASN A 155 -24.44 -11.03 4.87
C ASN A 155 -24.49 -10.15 3.60
N PRO A 156 -24.32 -10.70 2.38
CA PRO A 156 -24.27 -9.90 1.15
C PRO A 156 -25.65 -9.49 0.60
N SER A 157 -26.76 -9.70 1.33
CA SER A 157 -28.09 -9.28 0.87
C SER A 157 -28.22 -7.76 0.87
N GLU A 158 -29.03 -7.23 -0.05
CA GLU A 158 -29.28 -5.78 -0.16
C GLU A 158 -29.77 -5.16 1.16
N ALA A 159 -30.63 -5.87 1.89
CA ALA A 159 -31.12 -5.42 3.19
C ALA A 159 -29.98 -5.26 4.22
N ALA A 160 -29.01 -6.19 4.21
CA ALA A 160 -27.89 -6.17 5.14
C ALA A 160 -26.80 -5.15 4.75
N THR A 161 -26.66 -4.81 3.47
CA THR A 161 -25.66 -3.81 3.02
C THR A 161 -26.18 -2.37 3.09
N ARG A 162 -27.51 -2.18 3.04
CA ARG A 162 -28.16 -0.85 2.98
C ARG A 162 -27.67 0.13 4.04
N HIS A 163 -27.46 -0.32 5.28
CA HIS A 163 -26.98 0.56 6.36
C HIS A 163 -25.57 1.07 6.09
N ALA A 164 -24.66 0.17 5.67
CA ALA A 164 -23.30 0.56 5.32
C ALA A 164 -23.27 1.48 4.10
N ASP A 165 -24.06 1.20 3.06
CA ASP A 165 -24.17 2.04 1.85
C ASP A 165 -24.67 3.45 2.21
N ALA A 166 -25.71 3.54 3.05
CA ALA A 166 -26.28 4.80 3.50
C ALA A 166 -25.30 5.60 4.39
N ALA A 167 -24.68 4.94 5.37
CA ALA A 167 -23.74 5.59 6.29
C ALA A 167 -22.50 6.09 5.55
N LEU A 168 -21.89 5.28 4.67
CA LEU A 168 -20.71 5.70 3.93
C LEU A 168 -21.01 6.91 3.03
N LYS A 169 -22.20 6.95 2.42
CA LYS A 169 -22.65 8.11 1.62
C LYS A 169 -22.76 9.37 2.45
N ILE A 170 -23.24 9.27 3.69
CA ILE A 170 -23.33 10.40 4.62
C ILE A 170 -21.92 10.82 5.05
N TYR A 171 -21.08 9.89 5.49
CA TYR A 171 -19.74 10.22 6.01
C TYR A 171 -18.83 10.84 4.95
N MET A 172 -19.08 10.51 3.68
CA MET A 172 -18.37 11.07 2.52
C MET A 172 -19.03 12.31 1.91
N SER A 173 -20.12 12.82 2.50
CA SER A 173 -20.86 13.98 1.99
C SER A 173 -20.00 15.24 1.84
N GLY A 174 -18.90 15.32 2.59
CA GLY A 174 -18.06 16.51 2.71
C GLY A 174 -18.55 17.49 3.79
N ASN A 175 -19.69 17.22 4.42
CA ASN A 175 -20.13 17.98 5.58
C ASN A 175 -19.25 17.63 6.79
N ARG A 176 -18.76 18.66 7.47
CA ARG A 176 -17.87 18.50 8.62
C ARG A 176 -18.47 17.65 9.74
N GLU A 177 -19.77 17.80 10.01
CA GLU A 177 -20.48 17.07 11.08
C GLU A 177 -20.72 15.59 10.72
N ASP A 178 -20.63 15.23 9.45
CA ASP A 178 -20.80 13.87 8.97
C ASP A 178 -19.47 13.10 8.94
N ASP A 179 -18.34 13.79 8.71
CA ASP A 179 -17.00 13.19 8.58
C ASP A 179 -16.36 12.89 9.95
N ILE A 180 -16.90 11.90 10.65
CA ILE A 180 -16.32 11.41 11.92
C ILE A 180 -15.07 10.53 11.72
N ILE A 181 -14.88 9.95 10.53
CA ILE A 181 -13.79 9.01 10.25
C ILE A 181 -12.44 9.72 10.28
N ILE A 182 -12.27 10.82 9.53
CA ILE A 182 -11.00 11.57 9.51
C ILE A 182 -10.59 12.00 10.93
N ARG A 183 -11.56 12.38 11.75
CA ARG A 183 -11.35 12.88 13.11
C ARG A 183 -10.94 11.77 14.08
N LEU A 184 -11.57 10.60 13.96
CA LEU A 184 -11.18 9.44 14.75
C LEU A 184 -9.79 8.92 14.35
N LEU A 185 -9.43 9.04 13.05
CA LEU A 185 -8.07 8.76 12.56
C LEU A 185 -7.02 9.78 13.05
N ASP A 186 -7.41 10.96 13.51
CA ASP A 186 -6.50 11.92 14.15
C ASP A 186 -6.12 11.52 15.58
N SER A 187 -6.88 10.62 16.21
CA SER A 187 -6.63 10.19 17.60
C SER A 187 -5.26 9.56 17.76
N ARG A 188 -4.54 9.93 18.83
CA ARG A 188 -3.30 9.24 19.24
C ARG A 188 -3.55 7.93 19.98
N ASP A 189 -4.78 7.62 20.38
CA ASP A 189 -5.12 6.39 21.07
C ASP A 189 -5.16 5.20 20.09
N PRO A 190 -4.31 4.17 20.28
CA PRO A 190 -4.29 3.00 19.38
C PRO A 190 -5.63 2.26 19.32
N LYS A 191 -6.39 2.21 20.44
CA LYS A 191 -7.68 1.50 20.46
C LYS A 191 -8.74 2.22 19.63
N THR A 192 -8.72 3.55 19.63
CA THR A 192 -9.59 4.38 18.79
C THR A 192 -9.26 4.21 17.31
N ASN A 193 -7.97 4.24 16.95
CA ASN A 193 -7.53 3.97 15.57
C ASN A 193 -7.93 2.55 15.12
N HIS A 194 -7.68 1.54 15.95
CA HIS A 194 -8.03 0.16 15.67
C HIS A 194 -9.54 -0.01 15.45
N ALA A 195 -10.38 0.58 16.30
CA ALA A 195 -11.84 0.57 16.14
C ALA A 195 -12.27 1.26 14.83
N THR A 196 -11.64 2.37 14.48
CA THR A 196 -11.93 3.15 13.26
C THR A 196 -11.58 2.37 12.00
N LEU A 197 -10.42 1.71 12.00
CA LEU A 197 -9.98 0.84 10.92
C LEU A 197 -10.86 -0.40 10.78
N HIS A 198 -11.33 -0.97 11.90
CA HIS A 198 -12.30 -2.06 11.88
C HIS A 198 -13.65 -1.63 11.28
N LEU A 199 -14.15 -0.45 11.67
CA LEU A 199 -15.34 0.14 11.06
C LEU A 199 -15.15 0.32 9.56
N LEU A 200 -14.04 0.95 9.13
CA LEU A 200 -13.76 1.19 7.71
C LEU A 200 -13.68 -0.12 6.92
N ASN A 201 -12.96 -1.13 7.43
CA ASN A 201 -12.87 -2.45 6.80
C ASN A 201 -14.25 -3.09 6.68
N ASN A 202 -15.08 -3.07 7.73
CA ASN A 202 -16.43 -3.62 7.68
C ASN A 202 -17.35 -2.88 6.69
N LEU A 203 -17.19 -1.56 6.59
CA LEU A 203 -17.91 -0.73 5.64
C LEU A 203 -17.47 -0.99 4.19
N THR A 204 -16.25 -1.44 3.90
CA THR A 204 -15.80 -1.59 2.51
C THR A 204 -15.58 -3.03 2.06
N ARG A 205 -15.59 -3.99 3.00
CA ARG A 205 -15.34 -5.40 2.74
C ARG A 205 -16.16 -5.93 1.56
N ASN A 206 -15.46 -6.55 0.60
CA ASN A 206 -16.03 -7.24 -0.56
C ASN A 206 -17.04 -6.40 -1.36
N SER A 207 -16.88 -5.07 -1.41
CA SER A 207 -17.81 -4.19 -2.09
C SER A 207 -17.09 -3.19 -2.98
N LEU A 208 -17.14 -3.46 -4.29
CA LEU A 208 -16.60 -2.57 -5.31
C LEU A 208 -17.19 -1.16 -5.17
N THR A 209 -18.51 -1.04 -5.07
CA THR A 209 -19.20 0.27 -4.96
C THR A 209 -18.70 1.09 -3.77
N ARG A 210 -18.53 0.48 -2.59
CA ARG A 210 -18.07 1.19 -1.39
C ARG A 210 -16.58 1.52 -1.45
N LEU A 211 -15.77 0.69 -2.10
CA LEU A 211 -14.37 1.02 -2.38
C LEU A 211 -14.25 2.16 -3.41
N GLU A 212 -15.09 2.21 -4.43
CA GLU A 212 -15.14 3.32 -5.39
C GLU A 212 -15.52 4.64 -4.70
N MET A 213 -16.40 4.59 -3.70
CA MET A 213 -16.74 5.77 -2.90
C MET A 213 -15.51 6.33 -2.13
N LEU A 214 -14.56 5.48 -1.72
CA LEU A 214 -13.29 5.95 -1.12
C LEU A 214 -12.41 6.72 -2.11
N LEU A 215 -12.66 6.64 -3.42
CA LEU A 215 -11.93 7.39 -4.45
C LEU A 215 -12.54 8.77 -4.75
N THR A 216 -13.40 9.27 -3.87
CA THR A 216 -13.90 10.66 -3.86
C THR A 216 -12.91 11.58 -3.12
N PRO A 217 -12.98 12.92 -3.29
CA PRO A 217 -12.07 13.83 -2.58
C PRO A 217 -12.05 13.66 -1.06
N THR A 218 -13.19 13.31 -0.44
CA THR A 218 -13.24 13.01 1.01
C THR A 218 -12.56 11.69 1.34
N GLY A 219 -12.86 10.61 0.60
CA GLY A 219 -12.22 9.32 0.81
C GLY A 219 -10.70 9.35 0.57
N ILE A 220 -10.22 10.14 -0.40
CA ILE A 220 -8.78 10.30 -0.64
C ILE A 220 -8.08 10.95 0.54
N ARG A 221 -8.71 11.88 1.28
CA ARG A 221 -8.14 12.40 2.53
C ARG A 221 -7.96 11.29 3.57
N TRP A 222 -8.96 10.42 3.72
CA TRP A 222 -8.87 9.28 4.64
C TRP A 222 -7.73 8.35 4.21
N LEU A 223 -7.70 7.94 2.94
CA LEU A 223 -6.67 7.02 2.42
C LEU A 223 -5.26 7.60 2.51
N ALA A 224 -5.07 8.89 2.23
CA ALA A 224 -3.78 9.56 2.36
C ALA A 224 -3.31 9.61 3.82
N GLN A 225 -4.21 9.91 4.77
CA GLN A 225 -3.89 9.87 6.20
C GLN A 225 -3.51 8.46 6.67
N LEU A 226 -4.21 7.42 6.20
CA LEU A 226 -3.87 6.04 6.49
C LEU A 226 -2.47 5.68 5.98
N LEU A 227 -2.18 5.97 4.71
CA LEU A 227 -0.86 5.71 4.11
C LEU A 227 0.25 6.46 4.85
N GLY A 228 0.01 7.70 5.27
CA GLY A 228 0.98 8.52 6.00
C GLY A 228 1.32 8.01 7.40
N ARG A 229 0.53 7.09 7.97
CA ARG A 229 0.76 6.51 9.31
C ARG A 229 1.30 5.09 9.27
N MET A 230 1.39 4.46 8.10
CA MET A 230 1.78 3.05 7.99
C MET A 230 3.21 2.79 8.48
N ASP A 231 4.17 3.67 8.18
CA ASP A 231 5.55 3.51 8.65
C ASP A 231 5.61 3.54 10.19
N GLU A 232 4.86 4.45 10.83
CA GLU A 232 4.78 4.53 12.30
C GLU A 232 4.18 3.25 12.91
N TRP A 233 3.11 2.72 12.31
CA TRP A 233 2.48 1.49 12.79
C TRP A 233 3.34 0.26 12.54
N LEU A 234 4.11 0.22 11.45
CA LEU A 234 5.07 -0.83 11.16
C LEU A 234 6.19 -0.86 12.20
N ASP A 235 6.79 0.30 12.48
CA ASP A 235 7.89 0.44 13.46
C ASP A 235 7.47 0.03 14.88
N LYS A 236 6.19 0.21 15.22
CA LYS A 236 5.62 -0.12 16.52
C LYS A 236 5.03 -1.53 16.62
N GLU A 237 5.07 -2.31 15.53
CA GLU A 237 4.37 -3.61 15.43
C GLU A 237 2.87 -3.49 15.81
N ASP A 238 2.23 -2.40 15.41
CA ASP A 238 0.83 -2.11 15.73
C ASP A 238 -0.12 -2.83 14.74
N ASN A 239 -1.14 -3.52 15.27
CA ASN A 239 -2.18 -4.19 14.48
C ASN A 239 -2.93 -3.26 13.50
N CYS A 240 -2.86 -1.94 13.70
CA CYS A 240 -3.37 -0.95 12.74
C CYS A 240 -2.69 -1.06 11.36
N PHE A 241 -1.43 -1.52 11.31
CA PHE A 241 -0.72 -1.77 10.06
C PHE A 241 -1.46 -2.80 9.19
N ASP A 242 -1.77 -3.98 9.75
CA ASP A 242 -2.44 -5.06 9.04
C ASP A 242 -3.85 -4.68 8.59
N LEU A 243 -4.60 -4.00 9.46
CA LEU A 243 -5.95 -3.52 9.13
C LEU A 243 -5.91 -2.49 7.99
N THR A 244 -4.92 -1.61 7.98
CA THR A 244 -4.74 -0.61 6.92
C THR A 244 -4.31 -1.28 5.63
N ALA A 245 -3.33 -2.19 5.68
CA ALA A 245 -2.90 -2.98 4.53
C ALA A 245 -4.08 -3.75 3.91
N SER A 246 -4.99 -4.31 4.72
CA SER A 246 -6.19 -5.01 4.23
C SER A 246 -7.11 -4.13 3.37
N VAL A 247 -7.26 -2.84 3.71
CA VAL A 247 -8.03 -1.88 2.89
C VAL A 247 -7.38 -1.72 1.52
N PHE A 248 -6.06 -1.49 1.46
CA PHE A 248 -5.34 -1.29 0.21
C PHE A 248 -5.22 -2.58 -0.61
N THR A 249 -5.04 -3.73 0.02
CA THR A 249 -5.10 -5.05 -0.65
C THR A 249 -6.47 -5.28 -1.27
N SER A 250 -7.55 -4.83 -0.63
CA SER A 250 -8.90 -4.88 -1.21
C SER A 250 -9.01 -3.96 -2.44
N ILE A 251 -8.51 -2.72 -2.36
CA ILE A 251 -8.45 -1.79 -3.50
C ILE A 251 -7.68 -2.41 -4.68
N ILE A 252 -6.53 -3.04 -4.41
CA ILE A 252 -5.71 -3.72 -5.43
C ILE A 252 -6.45 -4.93 -6.03
N SER A 253 -7.10 -5.73 -5.18
CA SER A 253 -7.87 -6.91 -5.60
C SER A 253 -9.03 -6.54 -6.52
N PHE A 254 -9.67 -5.39 -6.29
CA PHE A 254 -10.70 -4.82 -7.16
C PHE A 254 -10.13 -3.96 -8.31
N SER A 255 -8.81 -3.96 -8.53
CA SER A 255 -8.16 -3.25 -9.64
C SER A 255 -8.34 -1.73 -9.63
N LEU A 256 -8.59 -1.15 -8.45
CA LEU A 256 -8.85 0.28 -8.27
C LEU A 256 -7.58 1.11 -8.03
N HIS A 257 -6.44 0.46 -7.76
CA HIS A 257 -5.18 1.12 -7.43
C HIS A 257 -4.62 2.06 -8.52
N PRO A 258 -4.82 1.86 -9.84
CA PRO A 258 -4.29 2.81 -10.83
C PRO A 258 -4.98 4.18 -10.69
N ARG A 259 -6.29 4.16 -10.42
CA ARG A 259 -7.06 5.38 -10.15
C ARG A 259 -6.63 6.02 -8.83
N LEU A 260 -6.40 5.21 -7.80
CA LEU A 260 -5.91 5.71 -6.51
C LEU A 260 -4.54 6.40 -6.65
N VAL A 261 -3.58 5.78 -7.35
CA VAL A 261 -2.26 6.38 -7.62
C VAL A 261 -2.43 7.74 -8.29
N GLN A 262 -3.32 7.85 -9.29
CA GLN A 262 -3.60 9.12 -9.96
C GLN A 262 -4.17 10.18 -9.01
N LEU A 263 -5.09 9.78 -8.11
CA LEU A 263 -5.74 10.70 -7.16
C LEU A 263 -4.82 11.12 -6.00
N LEU A 264 -3.78 10.34 -5.71
CA LEU A 264 -2.74 10.65 -4.73
C LEU A 264 -1.58 11.48 -5.32
N SER A 265 -1.60 11.79 -6.62
CA SER A 265 -0.59 12.62 -7.26
C SER A 265 -0.75 14.10 -6.90
N GLU A 266 0.37 14.79 -6.72
CA GLU A 266 0.42 16.25 -6.58
C GLU A 266 1.31 16.87 -7.68
N PRO A 267 0.88 17.92 -8.40
CA PRO A 267 1.65 18.48 -9.51
C PRO A 267 3.05 19.00 -9.14
N SER A 268 3.25 19.40 -7.88
CA SER A 268 4.54 19.88 -7.37
C SER A 268 5.48 18.77 -6.96
N GLU A 269 4.99 17.54 -6.77
CA GLU A 269 5.77 16.42 -6.29
C GLU A 269 6.04 15.39 -7.42
N PRO A 270 7.27 14.85 -7.50
CA PRO A 270 7.57 13.74 -8.41
C PRO A 270 6.66 12.53 -8.22
N ILE A 271 6.53 12.16 -6.95
CA ILE A 271 5.79 11.05 -6.40
C ILE A 271 5.56 11.42 -4.92
N THR A 272 4.33 11.28 -4.46
CA THR A 272 3.98 11.64 -3.08
C THR A 272 4.36 10.51 -2.12
N PRO A 273 4.57 10.78 -0.82
CA PRO A 273 4.79 9.73 0.17
C PRO A 273 3.65 8.69 0.19
N SER A 274 2.41 9.12 -0.01
CA SER A 274 1.28 8.19 -0.12
C SER A 274 1.39 7.27 -1.34
N GLN A 275 1.87 7.77 -2.48
CA GLN A 275 2.13 6.93 -3.66
C GLN A 275 3.25 5.92 -3.42
N THR A 276 4.34 6.31 -2.74
CA THR A 276 5.45 5.38 -2.46
C THR A 276 5.02 4.27 -1.51
N VAL A 277 4.27 4.58 -0.44
CA VAL A 277 3.70 3.56 0.47
C VAL A 277 2.74 2.63 -0.28
N LEU A 278 1.87 3.16 -1.15
CA LEU A 278 0.96 2.34 -1.96
C LEU A 278 1.73 1.40 -2.91
N LEU A 279 2.83 1.86 -3.51
CA LEU A 279 3.68 1.01 -4.35
C LEU A 279 4.37 -0.11 -3.55
N LYS A 280 4.78 0.16 -2.29
CA LYS A 280 5.31 -0.88 -1.39
C LYS A 280 4.25 -1.96 -1.09
N ILE A 281 3.00 -1.56 -0.85
CA ILE A 281 1.88 -2.51 -0.65
C ILE A 281 1.61 -3.31 -1.94
N LEU A 282 1.67 -2.64 -3.11
CA LEU A 282 1.52 -3.30 -4.40
C LEU A 282 2.61 -4.35 -4.63
N ASP A 283 3.88 -4.04 -4.36
CA ASP A 283 4.98 -4.99 -4.49
C ASP A 283 4.80 -6.21 -3.57
N SER A 284 4.44 -5.98 -2.30
CA SER A 284 4.11 -7.05 -1.35
C SER A 284 2.96 -7.93 -1.88
N THR A 285 1.91 -7.31 -2.42
CA THR A 285 0.76 -8.02 -3.01
C THR A 285 1.18 -8.84 -4.23
N LEU A 286 1.98 -8.28 -5.14
CA LEU A 286 2.50 -8.97 -6.33
C LEU A 286 3.37 -10.18 -5.96
N SER A 287 4.15 -10.06 -4.89
CA SER A 287 5.06 -11.11 -4.38
C SER A 287 4.31 -12.25 -3.68
N SER A 288 3.17 -11.95 -3.05
CA SER A 288 2.33 -12.94 -2.35
C SER A 288 1.50 -13.84 -3.28
N LEU A 289 1.25 -13.39 -4.50
CA LEU A 289 0.38 -14.07 -5.46
C LEU A 289 1.10 -15.26 -6.12
N PRO A 290 0.44 -16.43 -6.27
CA PRO A 290 1.03 -17.56 -6.99
C PRO A 290 1.29 -17.18 -8.45
N ALA A 291 2.51 -17.39 -8.92
CA ALA A 291 2.90 -17.09 -10.30
C ALA A 291 2.05 -17.81 -11.37
N SER A 292 1.44 -18.94 -11.00
CA SER A 292 0.54 -19.74 -11.85
C SER A 292 -0.86 -19.16 -12.03
N SER A 293 -1.24 -18.07 -11.35
CA SER A 293 -2.56 -17.46 -11.52
C SER A 293 -2.49 -16.47 -12.70
N PRO A 294 -3.00 -16.81 -13.91
CA PRO A 294 -3.00 -15.89 -15.02
C PRO A 294 -3.85 -14.67 -14.68
N SER A 295 -3.33 -13.48 -14.92
CA SER A 295 -4.17 -12.28 -14.93
C SER A 295 -5.21 -12.42 -16.03
N PRO A 296 -6.50 -12.13 -15.79
CA PRO A 296 -7.51 -12.18 -16.85
C PRO A 296 -7.07 -11.30 -18.03
N PRO A 297 -7.38 -11.69 -19.29
CA PRO A 297 -7.16 -10.85 -20.45
C PRO A 297 -8.13 -9.67 -20.37
N VAL A 298 -7.67 -8.56 -19.80
CA VAL A 298 -8.45 -7.32 -19.68
C VAL A 298 -7.78 -6.26 -20.54
N GLU A 299 -8.56 -5.58 -21.38
CA GLU A 299 -8.10 -4.51 -22.27
C GLU A 299 -7.33 -3.39 -21.53
N ASN A 300 -7.67 -3.17 -20.26
CA ASN A 300 -7.01 -2.23 -19.36
C ASN A 300 -6.44 -2.96 -18.13
N TYR A 301 -5.35 -3.72 -18.33
CA TYR A 301 -4.67 -4.38 -17.22
C TYR A 301 -4.24 -3.36 -16.15
N PRO A 302 -4.55 -3.56 -14.85
CA PRO A 302 -4.41 -2.50 -13.85
C PRO A 302 -2.98 -2.01 -13.69
N ASN A 303 -1.97 -2.88 -13.68
CA ASN A 303 -0.58 -2.47 -13.47
C ASN A 303 0.08 -1.80 -14.68
N THR A 304 -0.66 -1.53 -15.76
CA THR A 304 -0.15 -0.80 -16.93
C THR A 304 0.32 0.61 -16.60
N PHE A 305 -0.18 1.24 -15.54
CA PHE A 305 0.27 2.57 -15.08
C PHE A 305 1.77 2.61 -14.69
N LEU A 306 2.36 1.46 -14.33
CA LEU A 306 3.78 1.37 -13.99
C LEU A 306 4.69 1.78 -15.15
N HIS A 307 4.28 1.49 -16.39
CA HIS A 307 5.04 1.83 -17.58
C HIS A 307 5.22 3.35 -17.79
N PRO A 308 4.15 4.17 -17.94
CA PRO A 308 4.31 5.61 -18.06
C PRO A 308 4.92 6.25 -16.80
N LEU A 309 4.67 5.69 -15.60
CA LEU A 309 5.30 6.16 -14.37
C LEU A 309 6.82 5.99 -14.41
N PHE A 310 7.32 4.81 -14.80
CA PHE A 310 8.76 4.55 -14.97
C PHE A 310 9.41 5.57 -15.91
N ASN A 311 8.82 5.76 -17.09
CA ASN A 311 9.35 6.69 -18.09
C ASN A 311 9.33 8.15 -17.60
N SER A 312 8.26 8.57 -16.92
CA SER A 312 8.14 9.92 -16.35
C SER A 312 9.21 10.20 -15.29
N LEU A 313 9.46 9.24 -14.40
CA LEU A 313 10.47 9.36 -13.35
C LEU A 313 11.89 9.43 -13.92
N ILE A 314 12.21 8.63 -14.95
CA ILE A 314 13.50 8.72 -15.66
C ILE A 314 13.62 10.07 -16.37
N GLN A 315 12.63 10.44 -17.19
CA GLN A 315 12.67 11.68 -17.95
C GLN A 315 12.88 12.91 -17.06
N SER A 316 12.30 12.89 -15.86
CA SER A 316 12.39 14.01 -14.91
C SER A 316 13.69 14.03 -14.11
N SER A 317 14.30 12.87 -13.81
CA SER A 317 15.53 12.78 -13.01
C SER A 317 16.82 12.82 -13.82
N LEU A 318 16.77 12.44 -15.10
CA LEU A 318 17.94 12.34 -15.96
C LEU A 318 18.72 13.67 -16.10
N PRO A 319 18.09 14.86 -16.24
CA PRO A 319 18.82 16.13 -16.27
C PRO A 319 19.60 16.38 -14.96
N SER A 320 18.99 16.09 -13.82
CA SER A 320 19.61 16.31 -12.50
C SER A 320 20.83 15.42 -12.31
N LEU A 321 20.78 14.16 -12.75
CA LEU A 321 21.91 13.23 -12.72
C LEU A 321 23.02 13.62 -13.71
N THR A 322 22.67 13.87 -14.97
CA THR A 322 23.65 14.14 -16.03
C THR A 322 24.38 15.48 -15.85
N GLN A 323 23.68 16.50 -15.34
CA GLN A 323 24.25 17.82 -15.08
C GLN A 323 24.82 17.95 -13.67
N LYS A 324 24.66 16.93 -12.82
CA LYS A 324 24.96 16.99 -11.38
C LYS A 324 24.35 18.21 -10.72
N ALA A 325 23.10 18.50 -11.08
CA ALA A 325 22.37 19.64 -10.54
C ALA A 325 21.93 19.34 -9.10
N ASP A 326 21.94 20.38 -8.27
CA ASP A 326 21.36 20.32 -6.92
C ASP A 326 19.83 20.36 -7.03
N ASP A 327 19.21 19.18 -7.14
CA ASP A 327 17.76 18.99 -7.20
C ASP A 327 17.27 18.31 -5.92
N PRO A 328 16.60 19.03 -5.01
CA PRO A 328 16.12 18.46 -3.75
C PRO A 328 15.06 17.37 -3.95
N ARG A 329 14.51 17.22 -5.16
CA ARG A 329 13.51 16.20 -5.51
C ARG A 329 14.15 14.90 -6.01
N LEU A 330 15.44 14.90 -6.32
CA LEU A 330 16.17 13.73 -6.85
C LEU A 330 15.95 12.47 -5.99
N PRO A 331 16.05 12.50 -4.65
CA PRO A 331 15.77 11.32 -3.82
C PRO A 331 14.40 10.70 -4.08
N LYS A 332 13.35 11.52 -4.22
CA LYS A 332 11.98 11.04 -4.48
C LYS A 332 11.85 10.38 -5.85
N TYR A 333 12.51 10.94 -6.89
CA TYR A 333 12.53 10.30 -8.20
C TYR A 333 13.20 8.92 -8.14
N LEU A 334 14.33 8.81 -7.45
CA LEU A 334 15.08 7.56 -7.33
C LEU A 334 14.31 6.52 -6.50
N GLU A 335 13.65 6.92 -5.41
CA GLU A 335 12.78 6.05 -4.62
C GLU A 335 11.65 5.47 -5.47
N GLY A 336 10.95 6.31 -6.23
CA GLY A 336 9.91 5.86 -7.15
C GLY A 336 10.45 4.87 -8.18
N LEU A 337 11.65 5.10 -8.71
CA LEU A 337 12.28 4.20 -9.68
C LEU A 337 12.64 2.84 -9.09
N VAL A 338 13.11 2.78 -7.84
CA VAL A 338 13.34 1.51 -7.14
C VAL A 338 12.04 0.69 -7.10
N LEU A 339 10.97 1.28 -6.57
CA LEU A 339 9.68 0.60 -6.37
C LEU A 339 9.04 0.14 -7.69
N VAL A 340 9.08 0.99 -8.72
CA VAL A 340 8.52 0.63 -10.03
C VAL A 340 9.37 -0.43 -10.73
N SER A 341 10.70 -0.40 -10.57
CA SER A 341 11.60 -1.43 -11.13
C SER A 341 11.36 -2.79 -10.50
N GLU A 342 11.17 -2.84 -9.18
CA GLU A 342 10.85 -4.06 -8.44
C GLU A 342 9.52 -4.65 -8.89
N ALA A 343 8.45 -3.83 -8.95
CA ALA A 343 7.13 -4.26 -9.39
C ALA A 343 7.15 -4.82 -10.83
N LEU A 344 7.79 -4.10 -11.78
CA LEU A 344 7.94 -4.57 -13.16
C LEU A 344 8.80 -5.84 -13.25
N GLY A 345 9.83 -5.96 -12.42
CA GLY A 345 10.68 -7.15 -12.33
C GLY A 345 9.92 -8.38 -11.85
N THR A 346 9.10 -8.22 -10.81
CA THR A 346 8.23 -9.27 -10.25
C THR A 346 7.20 -9.73 -11.29
N ILE A 347 6.55 -8.80 -12.00
CA ILE A 347 5.62 -9.14 -13.10
C ILE A 347 6.35 -9.88 -14.22
N GLY A 348 7.53 -9.39 -14.63
CA GLY A 348 8.33 -10.02 -15.68
C GLY A 348 8.75 -11.46 -15.34
N LEU A 349 9.16 -11.70 -14.10
CA LEU A 349 9.52 -13.05 -13.62
C LEU A 349 8.32 -14.00 -13.60
N ARG A 350 7.14 -13.53 -13.18
CA ARG A 350 5.90 -14.32 -13.19
C ARG A 350 5.47 -14.71 -14.60
N VAL A 351 5.54 -13.77 -15.54
CA VAL A 351 5.31 -14.04 -16.97
C VAL A 351 6.31 -15.07 -17.47
N GLN A 352 7.59 -14.94 -17.12
CA GLN A 352 8.61 -15.90 -17.55
C GLN A 352 8.36 -17.30 -16.97
N GLU A 353 7.96 -17.43 -15.70
CA GLU A 353 7.63 -18.72 -15.10
C GLU A 353 6.49 -19.43 -15.85
N ARG A 354 5.48 -18.67 -16.33
CA ARG A 354 4.41 -19.22 -17.16
C ARG A 354 4.89 -19.65 -18.55
N ILE A 355 5.76 -18.86 -19.18
CA ILE A 355 6.42 -19.24 -20.45
C ILE A 355 7.21 -20.55 -20.29
N ASP A 356 7.95 -20.70 -19.19
CA ASP A 356 8.75 -21.90 -18.93
C ASP A 356 7.86 -23.13 -18.72
N LYS A 357 6.74 -22.99 -17.99
CA LYS A 357 5.74 -24.07 -17.84
C LYS A 357 5.08 -24.43 -19.18
N ALA A 358 4.78 -23.41 -19.99
CA ALA A 358 4.17 -23.57 -21.29
C ALA A 358 5.06 -24.30 -22.31
N THR A 359 6.37 -24.14 -22.18
CA THR A 359 7.36 -24.77 -23.06
C THR A 359 7.85 -26.12 -22.54
N ALA A 360 7.38 -26.56 -21.38
CA ALA A 360 7.77 -27.83 -20.77
C ALA A 360 7.25 -29.05 -21.58
N PRO A 361 8.02 -30.16 -21.65
CA PRO A 361 7.56 -31.38 -22.31
C PRO A 361 6.27 -31.92 -21.65
N GLY A 362 5.20 -32.05 -22.44
CA GLY A 362 3.90 -32.54 -21.96
C GLY A 362 2.90 -31.46 -21.54
N ALA A 363 3.20 -30.17 -21.76
CA ALA A 363 2.25 -29.08 -21.56
C ALA A 363 1.07 -29.16 -22.55
N ASP A 364 -0.14 -28.84 -22.06
CA ASP A 364 -1.33 -28.71 -22.90
C ASP A 364 -1.27 -27.41 -23.71
N ARG A 365 -1.34 -27.52 -25.05
CA ARG A 365 -1.13 -26.39 -25.96
C ARG A 365 -2.27 -25.36 -25.91
N GLU A 366 -3.50 -25.78 -25.67
CA GLU A 366 -4.65 -24.86 -25.62
C GLU A 366 -4.60 -23.99 -24.36
N ASP A 367 -4.31 -24.60 -23.20
CA ASP A 367 -4.15 -23.88 -21.93
C ASP A 367 -2.99 -22.87 -21.97
N VAL A 368 -1.92 -23.21 -22.69
CA VAL A 368 -0.75 -22.35 -22.88
C VAL A 368 -1.07 -21.08 -23.65
N GLU A 369 -1.79 -21.18 -24.77
CA GLU A 369 -2.14 -20.00 -25.57
C GLU A 369 -3.05 -19.03 -24.80
N LEU A 370 -3.97 -19.56 -24.00
CA LEU A 370 -4.85 -18.76 -23.14
C LEU A 370 -4.09 -18.05 -22.02
N GLN A 371 -3.15 -18.73 -21.36
CA GLN A 371 -2.31 -18.12 -20.32
C GLN A 371 -1.41 -17.00 -20.86
N MET A 372 -1.04 -17.06 -22.15
CA MET A 372 -0.15 -16.08 -22.80
C MET A 372 -0.85 -14.79 -23.29
N GLN A 373 -2.16 -14.66 -23.06
CA GLN A 373 -2.98 -13.51 -23.45
C GLN A 373 -3.36 -12.60 -22.28
N GLY A 374 -2.91 -12.91 -21.07
CA GLY A 374 -3.20 -12.14 -19.86
C GLY A 374 -2.65 -10.71 -19.89
N GLY A 375 -3.16 -9.89 -18.97
CA GLY A 375 -2.74 -8.50 -18.81
C GLY A 375 -1.26 -8.32 -18.46
N GLU A 376 -0.68 -9.22 -17.64
CA GLU A 376 0.76 -9.23 -17.33
C GLU A 376 1.61 -9.43 -18.59
N GLU A 377 1.21 -10.36 -19.47
CA GLU A 377 1.89 -10.64 -20.73
C GLU A 377 1.80 -9.45 -21.69
N GLN A 378 0.64 -8.80 -21.75
CA GLN A 378 0.47 -7.59 -22.55
C GLN A 378 1.35 -6.45 -22.03
N LEU A 379 1.44 -6.25 -20.71
CA LEU A 379 2.35 -5.26 -20.12
C LEU A 379 3.80 -5.58 -20.44
N VAL A 380 4.24 -6.83 -20.29
CA VAL A 380 5.61 -7.26 -20.60
C VAL A 380 5.94 -7.05 -22.07
N LYS A 381 5.00 -7.28 -22.99
CA LYS A 381 5.17 -6.92 -24.41
C LYS A 381 5.37 -5.41 -24.55
N VAL A 382 4.45 -4.59 -24.03
CA VAL A 382 4.51 -3.13 -24.14
C VAL A 382 5.82 -2.54 -23.60
N ILE A 383 6.35 -3.01 -22.46
CA ILE A 383 7.60 -2.49 -21.91
C ILE A 383 8.85 -2.94 -22.69
N LYS A 384 8.75 -3.99 -23.50
CA LYS A 384 9.82 -4.47 -24.39
C LYS A 384 9.81 -3.80 -25.77
N GLU A 385 8.80 -2.97 -26.06
CA GLU A 385 8.61 -2.43 -27.41
C GLU A 385 9.69 -1.40 -27.79
N PRO A 386 10.33 -1.48 -28.98
CA PRO A 386 11.54 -0.72 -29.29
C PRO A 386 11.44 0.81 -29.19
N ARG A 387 10.26 1.38 -29.47
CA ARG A 387 10.07 2.83 -29.54
C ARG A 387 9.38 3.41 -28.31
N SER A 388 8.51 2.63 -27.69
CA SER A 388 7.61 3.09 -26.63
C SER A 388 7.85 2.39 -25.30
N GLY A 389 8.61 1.29 -25.28
CA GLY A 389 8.93 0.54 -24.08
C GLY A 389 10.04 1.19 -23.24
N ILE A 390 10.51 0.46 -22.23
CA ILE A 390 11.39 0.99 -21.19
C ILE A 390 12.87 0.69 -21.41
N VAL A 391 13.23 -0.16 -22.37
CA VAL A 391 14.60 -0.68 -22.54
C VAL A 391 15.61 0.46 -22.74
N ARG A 392 15.33 1.38 -23.67
CA ARG A 392 16.22 2.52 -23.93
C ARG A 392 16.27 3.53 -22.77
N PRO A 393 15.13 4.00 -22.21
CA PRO A 393 15.12 4.81 -20.99
C PRO A 393 15.92 4.17 -19.84
N LEU A 394 15.77 2.86 -19.63
CA LEU A 394 16.51 2.11 -18.61
C LEU A 394 18.01 2.20 -18.84
N ILE A 395 18.50 1.98 -20.06
CA ILE A 395 19.93 2.08 -20.38
C ILE A 395 20.45 3.51 -20.19
N ASP A 396 19.68 4.52 -20.59
CA ASP A 396 20.06 5.92 -20.43
C ASP A 396 20.16 6.32 -18.95
N MET A 397 19.21 5.86 -18.13
CA MET A 397 19.27 6.01 -16.68
C MET A 397 20.46 5.28 -16.06
N LEU A 398 20.71 4.03 -16.48
CA LEU A 398 21.83 3.23 -15.99
C LEU A 398 23.18 3.90 -16.27
N ARG A 399 23.32 4.53 -17.45
CA ARG A 399 24.50 5.31 -17.83
C ARG A 399 24.67 6.52 -16.91
N ALA A 400 23.61 7.31 -16.72
CA ALA A 400 23.64 8.47 -15.84
C ALA A 400 23.98 8.09 -14.39
N LEU A 401 23.41 7.00 -13.88
CA LEU A 401 23.73 6.49 -12.54
C LEU A 401 25.15 5.97 -12.42
N ASN A 402 25.69 5.33 -13.46
CA ASN A 402 27.08 4.86 -13.45
C ASN A 402 28.08 6.02 -13.38
N ASP A 403 27.77 7.15 -14.03
CA ASP A 403 28.60 8.35 -13.98
C ASP A 403 28.40 9.15 -12.67
N TYR A 404 27.19 9.13 -12.12
CA TYR A 404 26.83 9.85 -10.90
C TYR A 404 27.32 9.15 -9.62
N PHE A 405 27.22 7.82 -9.58
CA PHE A 405 27.69 6.95 -8.49
C PHE A 405 28.90 6.14 -8.96
N PRO A 406 30.11 6.75 -8.99
CA PRO A 406 31.31 6.07 -9.44
C PRO A 406 31.62 4.88 -8.53
N ARG A 407 32.13 3.80 -9.12
CA ARG A 407 32.48 2.57 -8.41
C ARG A 407 33.57 2.82 -7.37
N THR A 408 33.45 2.15 -6.23
CA THR A 408 34.50 2.11 -5.21
C THR A 408 35.14 0.72 -5.20
N ASN A 409 36.45 0.65 -5.47
CA ASN A 409 37.21 -0.60 -5.47
C ASN A 409 38.31 -0.58 -4.40
N PRO A 410 38.23 -1.40 -3.34
CA PRO A 410 39.20 -1.41 -2.25
C PRO A 410 40.58 -1.90 -2.70
N ARG A 411 40.64 -2.67 -3.79
CA ARG A 411 41.88 -3.17 -4.38
C ARG A 411 42.54 -2.16 -5.30
N ASN A 412 41.88 -1.06 -5.60
CA ASN A 412 42.39 0.00 -6.45
C ASN A 412 41.83 1.34 -5.98
N PRO A 413 42.31 1.86 -4.82
CA PRO A 413 41.86 3.14 -4.32
C PRO A 413 42.25 4.20 -5.35
N SER A 414 41.25 4.80 -6.00
CA SER A 414 41.49 5.93 -6.90
C SER A 414 42.28 7.00 -6.13
N PRO A 415 43.27 7.66 -6.75
CA PRO A 415 43.94 8.79 -6.13
C PRO A 415 42.86 9.80 -5.68
N ALA A 416 43.07 10.44 -4.54
CA ALA A 416 42.17 11.46 -3.97
C ALA A 416 42.01 12.63 -4.95
N THR A 417 41.21 12.41 -5.97
CA THR A 417 40.74 13.42 -6.89
C THR A 417 39.54 14.05 -6.21
N THR A 418 39.29 15.31 -6.52
CA THR A 418 38.20 16.14 -5.98
C THR A 418 36.83 15.63 -6.43
N THR A 419 36.52 14.35 -6.17
CA THR A 419 35.19 13.79 -6.36
C THR A 419 34.32 14.46 -5.32
N THR A 420 33.41 15.32 -5.75
CA THR A 420 32.31 15.80 -4.92
C THR A 420 31.68 14.58 -4.27
N ALA A 421 31.82 14.46 -2.95
CA ALA A 421 31.28 13.34 -2.20
C ALA A 421 29.79 13.24 -2.50
N VAL A 422 29.32 12.03 -2.82
CA VAL A 422 27.89 11.77 -3.01
C VAL A 422 27.17 12.22 -1.74
N PRO A 423 26.13 13.06 -1.85
CA PRO A 423 25.36 13.50 -0.69
C PRO A 423 24.86 12.30 0.14
N PRO A 424 24.94 12.33 1.48
CA PRO A 424 24.55 11.21 2.33
C PRO A 424 23.13 10.68 2.06
N GLU A 425 22.19 11.57 1.76
CA GLU A 425 20.81 11.26 1.42
C GLU A 425 20.65 10.50 0.09
N LEU A 426 21.63 10.58 -0.81
CA LEU A 426 21.63 9.86 -2.08
C LEU A 426 22.33 8.50 -2.00
N LYS A 427 23.10 8.25 -0.93
CA LYS A 427 23.83 7.00 -0.74
C LYS A 427 22.95 5.74 -0.79
N PRO A 428 21.73 5.70 -0.21
CA PRO A 428 20.85 4.53 -0.31
C PRO A 428 20.51 4.12 -1.75
N PHE A 429 20.55 5.06 -2.70
CA PHE A 429 20.21 4.83 -4.10
C PHE A 429 21.39 4.33 -4.96
N SER A 430 22.58 4.11 -4.38
CA SER A 430 23.70 3.45 -5.09
C SER A 430 23.31 2.07 -5.64
N ASN A 431 22.36 1.42 -4.96
CA ASN A 431 21.81 0.12 -5.32
C ASN A 431 20.87 0.15 -6.53
N LEU A 432 20.36 1.32 -6.95
CA LEU A 432 19.44 1.41 -8.08
C LEU A 432 20.06 0.88 -9.39
N LYS A 433 21.39 1.01 -9.58
CA LYS A 433 22.11 0.38 -10.71
C LYS A 433 21.84 -1.12 -10.78
N ARG A 434 21.88 -1.80 -9.62
CA ARG A 434 21.65 -3.25 -9.51
C ARG A 434 20.21 -3.59 -9.87
N ASP A 435 19.25 -2.79 -9.40
CA ASP A 435 17.81 -3.06 -9.62
C ASP A 435 17.45 -2.89 -11.11
N LEU A 436 17.98 -1.86 -11.77
CA LEU A 436 17.82 -1.66 -13.21
C LEU A 436 18.49 -2.77 -14.03
N VAL A 437 19.70 -3.21 -13.65
CA VAL A 437 20.38 -4.34 -14.30
C VAL A 437 19.62 -5.65 -14.10
N ARG A 438 19.05 -5.87 -12.92
CA ARG A 438 18.19 -7.04 -12.65
C ARG A 438 16.95 -7.01 -13.54
N LEU A 439 16.25 -5.88 -13.62
CA LEU A 439 15.09 -5.72 -14.51
C LEU A 439 15.47 -5.96 -15.98
N LEU A 440 16.58 -5.37 -16.45
CA LEU A 440 17.08 -5.61 -17.81
C LEU A 440 17.40 -7.09 -18.05
N GLY A 441 18.00 -7.77 -17.07
CA GLY A 441 18.27 -9.20 -17.10
C GLY A 441 16.99 -10.03 -17.27
N VAL A 442 15.89 -9.65 -16.61
CA VAL A 442 14.57 -10.27 -16.79
C VAL A 442 14.04 -10.03 -18.21
N LEU A 443 14.08 -8.78 -18.70
CA LEU A 443 13.53 -8.43 -20.01
C LEU A 443 14.28 -9.06 -21.17
N THR A 444 15.60 -9.25 -21.04
CA THR A 444 16.47 -9.80 -22.09
C THR A 444 16.46 -11.32 -22.16
N PHE A 445 15.97 -12.02 -21.13
CA PHE A 445 15.98 -13.48 -21.11
C PHE A 445 15.17 -14.05 -22.28
N SER A 446 15.84 -14.84 -23.13
CA SER A 446 15.25 -15.52 -24.30
C SER A 446 14.54 -14.59 -25.30
N ASP A 447 14.86 -13.28 -25.33
CA ASP A 447 14.32 -12.32 -26.30
C ASP A 447 15.44 -11.49 -26.96
N THR A 448 15.88 -11.95 -28.13
CA THR A 448 16.97 -11.30 -28.88
C THR A 448 16.62 -9.89 -29.33
N ARG A 449 15.34 -9.54 -29.51
CA ARG A 449 14.90 -8.20 -29.92
C ARG A 449 15.21 -7.16 -28.85
N VAL A 450 15.07 -7.53 -27.57
CA VAL A 450 15.50 -6.68 -26.46
C VAL A 450 17.03 -6.58 -26.45
N GLY A 451 17.73 -7.68 -26.69
CA GLY A 451 19.19 -7.67 -26.84
C GLY A 451 19.69 -6.78 -27.98
N ASP A 452 18.95 -6.70 -29.08
CA ASP A 452 19.24 -5.82 -30.22
C ASP A 452 19.04 -4.34 -29.84
N GLN A 453 17.94 -4.01 -29.14
CA GLN A 453 17.73 -2.65 -28.61
C GLN A 453 18.86 -2.22 -27.68
N VAL A 454 19.32 -3.11 -26.80
CA VAL A 454 20.44 -2.85 -25.89
C VAL A 454 21.73 -2.62 -26.68
N ARG A 455 21.97 -3.38 -27.75
CA ARG A 455 23.14 -3.18 -28.62
C ARG A 455 23.08 -1.84 -29.35
N ASP A 456 21.92 -1.47 -29.89
CA ASP A 456 21.72 -0.24 -30.68
C ASP A 456 21.97 1.04 -29.86
N CYS A 457 21.92 0.97 -28.52
CA CYS A 457 22.26 2.06 -27.62
C CYS A 457 23.57 1.86 -26.85
N GLU A 458 24.48 1.01 -27.33
CA GLU A 458 25.77 0.69 -26.70
C GLU A 458 25.64 0.17 -25.24
N GLY A 459 24.47 -0.38 -24.90
CA GLY A 459 24.16 -0.88 -23.58
C GLY A 459 24.91 -2.18 -23.25
N VAL A 460 25.34 -2.97 -24.24
CA VAL A 460 26.11 -4.20 -24.00
C VAL A 460 27.45 -3.88 -23.32
N GLN A 461 28.17 -2.88 -23.84
CA GLN A 461 29.43 -2.40 -23.29
C GLN A 461 29.22 -1.79 -21.90
N LEU A 462 28.14 -1.03 -21.71
CA LEU A 462 27.77 -0.47 -20.41
C LEU A 462 27.59 -1.57 -19.37
N VAL A 463 26.76 -2.59 -19.65
CA VAL A 463 26.51 -3.70 -18.69
C VAL A 463 27.79 -4.49 -18.42
N LEU A 464 28.64 -4.73 -19.43
CA LEU A 464 29.96 -5.35 -19.22
C LEU A 464 30.82 -4.55 -18.23
N SER A 465 30.81 -3.22 -18.32
CA SER A 465 31.56 -2.38 -17.39
C SER A 465 31.07 -2.50 -15.93
N LEU A 466 29.81 -2.89 -15.71
CA LEU A 466 29.22 -3.10 -14.38
C LEU A 466 29.59 -4.45 -13.75
N THR A 467 30.44 -5.25 -14.41
CA THR A 467 30.92 -6.55 -13.88
C THR A 467 32.18 -6.42 -13.01
N GLU A 468 32.62 -5.18 -12.72
CA GLU A 468 33.67 -4.87 -11.76
C GLU A 468 33.17 -4.84 -10.31
N ILE A 469 34.09 -4.93 -9.35
CA ILE A 469 33.77 -4.83 -7.92
C ILE A 469 33.39 -3.39 -7.59
N ASP A 470 32.27 -3.21 -6.88
CA ASP A 470 31.77 -1.94 -6.37
C ASP A 470 31.38 -2.14 -4.88
N GLU A 471 32.13 -1.57 -3.94
CA GLU A 471 31.87 -1.73 -2.50
C GLU A 471 30.57 -1.08 -2.06
N ASP A 472 30.18 0.03 -2.69
CA ASP A 472 28.91 0.70 -2.43
C ASP A 472 27.71 -0.02 -3.07
N ASN A 473 27.93 -1.06 -3.88
CA ASN A 473 26.90 -1.92 -4.45
C ASN A 473 27.38 -3.38 -4.61
N PRO A 474 27.48 -4.15 -3.50
CA PRO A 474 28.16 -5.45 -3.47
C PRO A 474 27.61 -6.54 -4.39
N PHE A 475 26.34 -6.43 -4.81
CA PHE A 475 25.66 -7.43 -5.65
C PHE A 475 25.51 -7.02 -7.12
N LEU A 476 25.95 -5.81 -7.49
CA LEU A 476 25.84 -5.31 -8.85
C LEU A 476 26.53 -6.24 -9.85
N ARG A 477 27.73 -6.72 -9.50
CA ARG A 477 28.55 -7.56 -10.36
C ARG A 477 27.86 -8.85 -10.76
N GLU A 478 27.27 -9.56 -9.80
CA GLU A 478 26.60 -10.84 -10.02
C GLU A 478 25.36 -10.65 -10.92
N HIS A 479 24.57 -9.60 -10.67
CA HIS A 479 23.45 -9.25 -11.52
C HIS A 479 23.87 -8.82 -12.93
N ALA A 480 24.97 -8.08 -13.05
CA ALA A 480 25.54 -7.70 -14.34
C ALA A 480 26.03 -8.92 -15.13
N LEU A 481 26.74 -9.85 -14.50
CA LEU A 481 27.17 -11.11 -15.14
C LEU A 481 25.97 -11.95 -15.60
N PHE A 482 24.90 -12.02 -14.79
CA PHE A 482 23.67 -12.70 -15.17
C PHE A 482 22.98 -12.02 -16.37
N CYS A 483 22.91 -10.68 -16.36
CA CYS A 483 22.37 -9.91 -17.48
C CYS A 483 23.20 -10.10 -18.76
N VAL A 484 24.54 -10.10 -18.67
CA VAL A 484 25.43 -10.41 -19.81
C VAL A 484 25.12 -11.80 -20.36
N ARG A 485 24.99 -12.82 -19.50
CA ARG A 485 24.62 -14.17 -19.94
C ARG A 485 23.31 -14.16 -20.72
N ASN A 486 22.31 -13.40 -20.28
CA ASN A 486 21.02 -13.30 -20.97
C ASN A 486 21.12 -12.53 -22.29
N LEU A 487 21.87 -11.43 -22.34
CA LEU A 487 22.14 -10.66 -23.56
C LEU A 487 22.87 -11.47 -24.64
N MET A 488 23.68 -12.45 -24.24
CA MET A 488 24.43 -13.33 -25.15
C MET A 488 23.64 -14.59 -25.56
N LEU A 489 22.64 -14.99 -24.77
CA LEU A 489 21.88 -16.22 -25.02
C LEU A 489 21.18 -16.14 -26.38
N ASN A 490 21.52 -17.06 -27.28
CA ASN A 490 20.98 -17.15 -28.64
C ASN A 490 21.14 -15.85 -29.47
N ASN A 491 22.06 -14.95 -29.10
CA ASN A 491 22.30 -13.69 -29.79
C ASN A 491 23.75 -13.59 -30.29
N SER A 492 24.01 -14.09 -31.50
CA SER A 492 25.35 -14.10 -32.12
C SER A 492 25.87 -12.68 -32.40
N ALA A 493 25.00 -11.73 -32.71
CA ALA A 493 25.36 -10.33 -32.95
C ALA A 493 25.89 -9.67 -31.67
N ASN A 494 25.28 -9.93 -30.51
CA ASN A 494 25.81 -9.47 -29.22
C ASN A 494 27.13 -10.19 -28.86
N GLN A 495 27.25 -11.48 -29.15
CA GLN A 495 28.50 -12.22 -28.93
C GLN A 495 29.66 -11.71 -29.79
N ALA A 496 29.37 -11.17 -30.98
CA ALA A 496 30.38 -10.58 -31.86
C ALA A 496 31.06 -9.37 -31.20
N ILE A 497 30.32 -8.55 -30.46
CA ILE A 497 30.86 -7.39 -29.71
C ILE A 497 31.99 -7.85 -28.78
N ILE A 498 31.77 -8.91 -27.98
CA ILE A 498 32.78 -9.43 -27.06
C ILE A 498 33.97 -10.04 -27.83
N LYS A 499 33.73 -10.70 -28.98
CA LYS A 499 34.80 -11.25 -29.82
C LYS A 499 35.68 -10.15 -30.44
N GLU A 500 35.09 -9.01 -30.77
CA GLU A 500 35.76 -7.86 -31.36
C GLU A 500 36.51 -7.04 -30.32
N MET A 501 36.16 -7.13 -29.03
CA MET A 501 36.93 -6.50 -27.96
C MET A 501 38.35 -7.08 -27.89
N ASP A 502 39.33 -6.18 -27.79
CA ASP A 502 40.74 -6.52 -27.58
C ASP A 502 41.16 -6.15 -26.16
N PRO A 503 41.87 -7.04 -25.45
CA PRO A 503 42.42 -6.71 -24.14
C PRO A 503 43.47 -5.62 -24.30
N ILE A 504 43.35 -4.55 -23.51
CA ILE A 504 44.29 -3.41 -23.53
C ILE A 504 45.37 -3.57 -22.45
N GLY A 505 45.06 -4.27 -21.36
CA GLY A 505 45.98 -4.56 -20.27
C GLY A 505 45.33 -5.32 -19.12
N VAL A 506 46.08 -5.54 -18.04
CA VAL A 506 45.59 -6.08 -16.76
C VAL A 506 45.89 -5.08 -15.67
N LEU A 507 44.89 -4.72 -14.87
CA LEU A 507 45.09 -3.82 -13.74
C LEU A 507 45.91 -4.53 -12.65
N SER A 508 46.99 -3.89 -12.20
CA SER A 508 47.76 -4.33 -11.02
C SER A 508 46.96 -4.14 -9.74
N GLU A 509 47.43 -4.72 -8.63
CA GLU A 509 46.92 -4.45 -7.28
C GLU A 509 47.11 -2.98 -6.84
N THR A 510 47.89 -2.20 -7.59
CA THR A 510 48.12 -0.76 -7.38
C THR A 510 47.35 0.11 -8.37
N GLY A 511 46.54 -0.49 -9.25
CA GLY A 511 45.73 0.22 -10.23
C GLY A 511 46.41 0.61 -11.53
N GLU A 512 47.68 0.24 -11.71
CA GLU A 512 48.40 0.48 -12.94
C GLU A 512 47.93 -0.48 -14.04
N LEU A 513 47.69 0.05 -15.24
CA LEU A 513 47.38 -0.79 -16.40
C LEU A 513 48.66 -1.45 -16.90
N LEU A 514 48.85 -2.72 -16.53
CA LEU A 514 49.96 -3.54 -16.99
C LEU A 514 49.68 -4.08 -18.40
N PRO A 515 50.73 -4.38 -19.19
CA PRO A 515 50.58 -5.03 -20.49
C PRO A 515 49.79 -6.33 -20.39
N VAL A 516 49.04 -6.67 -21.43
CA VAL A 516 48.31 -7.94 -21.50
C VAL A 516 49.28 -9.12 -21.34
N PRO A 517 49.07 -10.00 -20.34
CA PRO A 517 49.88 -11.21 -20.19
C PRO A 517 49.86 -12.04 -21.48
N GLU A 518 50.99 -12.62 -21.86
CA GLU A 518 51.12 -13.42 -23.10
C GLU A 518 50.03 -14.51 -23.23
N LYS A 519 49.60 -15.09 -22.10
CA LYS A 519 48.52 -16.08 -22.02
C LYS A 519 47.12 -15.56 -22.38
N MET A 520 46.91 -14.25 -22.35
CA MET A 520 45.64 -13.55 -22.64
C MET A 520 45.65 -12.84 -24.00
N LYS A 521 46.79 -12.78 -24.68
CA LYS A 521 46.85 -12.25 -26.05
C LYS A 521 46.13 -13.20 -27.00
N LYS A 522 45.31 -12.67 -27.91
CA LYS A 522 44.67 -13.45 -28.97
C LYS A 522 45.77 -14.17 -29.76
N LYS A 523 45.80 -15.51 -29.71
CA LYS A 523 46.68 -16.31 -30.55
C LYS A 523 46.23 -16.10 -32.00
N GLY A 524 47.09 -15.50 -32.83
CA GLY A 524 46.80 -15.32 -34.25
C GLY A 524 46.54 -16.67 -34.92
N ILE A 525 45.50 -16.75 -35.74
CA ILE A 525 45.05 -17.95 -36.47
C ILE A 525 46.10 -18.45 -37.50
N GLY A 526 47.26 -17.79 -37.63
CA GLY A 526 48.29 -18.11 -38.62
C GLY A 526 49.43 -19.05 -38.19
N ALA A 527 49.40 -19.66 -36.99
CA ALA A 527 50.53 -20.44 -36.48
C ALA A 527 50.18 -21.89 -36.12
N THR A 528 49.50 -22.60 -37.01
CA THR A 528 49.39 -24.07 -36.94
C THR A 528 49.36 -24.71 -38.33
N ILE A 529 50.34 -24.38 -39.17
CA ILE A 529 50.82 -25.29 -40.22
C ILE A 529 52.35 -25.17 -40.22
N THR A 530 53.00 -25.88 -39.31
CA THR A 530 54.38 -26.32 -39.53
C THR A 530 54.33 -27.83 -39.68
N GLU A 531 54.66 -28.24 -40.89
CA GLU A 531 54.83 -29.59 -41.38
C GLU A 531 55.63 -30.46 -40.39
N GLU A 532 55.06 -31.59 -39.97
CA GLU A 532 55.85 -32.77 -39.66
C GLU A 532 55.71 -33.74 -40.84
N LYS A 533 56.86 -34.01 -41.47
CA LYS A 533 57.08 -34.96 -42.55
C LYS A 533 57.56 -36.28 -41.98
#